data_AF-A0A1Q8AY89-F1
#
_entry.id   AF-A0A1Q8AY89-F1
#
_cell.length_a   1.000
_cell.length_b   1.000
_cell.length_c   1.000
_cell.angle_alpha   90.00
_cell.angle_beta   90.00
_cell.angle_gamma   90.00
#
_symmetry.space_group_name_H-M   'P 1'
#
loop_
_entity.id
_entity.type
_entity.pdbx_description
1 polymer ?
#
loop_
_entity_poly.entity_id
_entity_poly.type
_entity_poly.pdbx_seq_one_letter_code
_entity_poly.pdbx_strand_id
1 'polypeptide(L)'
;MPDFEHIRVFLRAHGQTLLVLFMALLVVHDIFGQHGFLTMRRTEKEIAKVKQDLQRLSEENRELAEQVKALKSDPSLIEKIARDELGLARPGEVIIRIPQPATPRRPAPPPNAPAKP
;
A
#
# COMPACT_ATOMS: atom_id res chain seq x y z
N MET A 1 41.89 -21.30 68.77
CA MET A 1 41.09 -20.41 67.90
C MET A 1 41.37 -20.79 66.45
N PRO A 2 40.59 -21.67 65.82
CA PRO A 2 40.61 -21.94 64.38
C PRO A 2 39.50 -21.05 63.73
N ASP A 3 39.50 -20.51 62.50
CA ASP A 3 39.74 -21.07 61.17
C ASP A 3 39.78 -19.94 60.10
N PHE A 4 40.74 -19.00 60.13
CA PHE A 4 40.78 -17.91 59.14
C PHE A 4 41.48 -18.26 57.83
N GLU A 5 42.29 -19.32 57.81
CA GLU A 5 43.02 -19.77 56.62
C GLU A 5 42.09 -20.44 55.59
N HIS A 6 41.12 -21.23 56.06
CA HIS A 6 40.14 -21.88 55.19
C HIS A 6 39.24 -20.86 54.47
N ILE A 7 38.93 -19.73 55.11
CA ILE A 7 38.07 -18.69 54.52
C ILE A 7 38.72 -18.07 53.29
N ARG A 8 40.04 -17.86 53.27
CA ARG A 8 40.76 -17.28 52.12
C ARG A 8 40.87 -18.25 50.94
N VAL A 9 41.09 -19.53 51.22
CA VAL A 9 41.12 -20.60 50.20
C VAL A 9 39.72 -20.84 49.64
N PHE A 10 38.70 -20.83 50.51
CA PHE A 10 37.29 -20.91 50.13
C PHE A 10 36.91 -19.71 49.25
N LEU A 11 37.27 -18.48 49.61
CA LEU A 11 37.02 -17.28 48.77
C LEU A 11 37.71 -17.34 47.41
N ARG A 12 38.96 -17.83 47.33
CA ARG A 12 39.66 -17.98 46.04
C ARG A 12 39.05 -19.07 45.16
N ALA A 13 38.72 -20.22 45.76
CA ALA A 13 38.13 -21.36 45.04
C ALA A 13 36.69 -21.08 44.58
N HIS A 14 35.88 -20.44 45.42
CA HIS A 14 34.49 -20.09 45.11
C HIS A 14 34.39 -18.83 44.26
N GLY A 15 35.38 -17.94 44.34
CA GLY A 15 35.46 -16.74 43.50
C GLY A 15 35.59 -17.07 42.01
N GLN A 16 36.39 -18.10 41.66
CA GLN A 16 36.49 -18.55 40.27
C GLN A 16 35.17 -19.14 39.75
N THR A 17 34.46 -19.92 40.57
CA THR A 17 33.16 -20.51 40.18
C THR A 17 32.09 -19.42 40.00
N LEU A 18 32.04 -18.45 40.91
CA LEU A 18 31.13 -17.30 40.79
C LEU A 18 31.45 -16.44 39.57
N LEU A 19 32.74 -16.23 39.26
CA LEU A 19 33.17 -15.50 38.06
C LEU A 19 32.75 -16.23 36.79
N VAL A 20 32.97 -17.54 36.69
CA VAL A 20 32.57 -18.35 35.53
C VAL A 20 31.05 -18.36 35.39
N LEU A 21 30.31 -18.50 36.49
CA LEU A 21 28.85 -18.46 36.48
C LEU A 21 28.32 -17.10 36.02
N PHE A 22 28.89 -16.02 36.55
CA PHE A 22 28.54 -14.65 36.13
C PHE A 22 28.84 -14.42 34.65
N MET A 23 30.01 -14.88 34.18
CA MET A 23 30.40 -14.77 32.77
C MET A 23 29.49 -15.61 31.86
N ALA A 24 29.09 -16.80 32.29
CA ALA A 24 28.12 -17.63 31.58
C ALA A 24 26.74 -16.97 31.52
N LEU A 25 26.28 -16.35 32.61
CA LEU A 25 25.03 -15.60 32.64
C LEU A 25 25.07 -14.38 31.71
N LEU A 26 26.20 -13.69 31.62
CA LEU A 26 26.37 -12.59 30.66
C LEU A 26 26.33 -13.09 29.21
N VAL A 27 26.97 -14.22 28.89
CA VAL A 27 26.92 -14.81 27.55
C VAL A 27 25.50 -15.25 27.19
N VAL A 28 24.79 -15.89 28.12
CA VAL A 28 23.37 -16.24 27.92
C VAL A 28 22.54 -14.98 27.75
N HIS A 29 22.73 -13.97 28.59
CA HIS A 29 22.00 -12.71 28.49
C HIS A 29 22.31 -11.98 27.18
N ASP A 30 23.55 -11.97 26.69
CA ASP A 30 23.90 -11.34 25.42
C ASP A 30 23.25 -12.05 24.22
N ILE A 31 23.24 -13.39 24.25
CA ILE A 31 22.55 -14.23 23.26
C ILE A 31 21.02 -14.02 23.31
N PHE A 32 20.44 -13.83 24.49
CA PHE A 32 18.99 -13.69 24.67
C PHE A 32 18.49 -12.23 24.69
N GLY A 33 19.33 -11.25 24.95
CA GLY A 33 18.93 -10.00 25.59
C GLY A 33 18.82 -8.78 24.68
N GLN A 34 19.49 -8.72 23.53
CA GLN A 34 19.32 -7.56 22.64
C GLN A 34 19.15 -7.91 21.17
N HIS A 35 19.82 -8.93 20.63
CA HIS A 35 19.74 -9.27 19.21
C HIS A 35 19.99 -10.75 18.95
N GLY A 36 19.37 -11.64 19.73
CA GLY A 36 19.50 -13.08 19.52
C GLY A 36 19.27 -13.44 18.06
N PHE A 37 20.28 -14.04 17.43
CA PHE A 37 20.50 -14.37 16.00
C PHE A 37 19.28 -14.78 15.15
N LEU A 38 18.15 -15.09 15.78
CA LEU A 38 16.87 -15.41 15.15
C LEU A 38 16.09 -14.19 14.62
N THR A 39 16.22 -13.00 15.22
CA THR A 39 15.42 -11.84 14.80
C THR A 39 15.94 -11.24 13.49
N MET A 40 17.25 -11.21 13.26
CA MET A 40 17.85 -10.69 12.03
C MET A 40 17.48 -11.52 10.78
N ARG A 41 17.30 -12.83 10.94
CA ARG A 41 16.93 -13.73 9.83
C ARG A 41 15.47 -13.55 9.38
N ARG A 42 14.59 -13.08 10.26
CA ARG A 42 13.18 -12.81 9.91
C ARG A 42 13.02 -11.46 9.23
N THR A 43 13.71 -10.44 9.73
CA THR A 43 13.68 -9.10 9.12
C THR A 43 14.31 -9.09 7.73
N GLU A 44 15.41 -9.82 7.51
CA GLU A 44 16.00 -9.95 6.16
C GLU A 44 15.06 -10.64 5.15
N LYS A 45 14.35 -11.70 5.58
CA LYS A 45 13.40 -12.40 4.72
C LYS A 45 12.17 -11.56 4.40
N GLU A 46 11.66 -10.81 5.36
CA GLU A 46 10.54 -9.88 5.13
C GLU A 46 10.96 -8.74 4.19
N ILE A 47 12.15 -8.17 4.37
CA ILE A 47 12.69 -7.15 3.48
C ILE A 47 12.88 -7.70 2.06
N ALA A 48 13.42 -8.91 1.93
CA ALA A 48 13.61 -9.55 0.62
C ALA A 48 12.27 -9.81 -0.09
N LYS A 49 11.27 -10.32 0.65
CA LYS A 49 9.93 -10.58 0.11
C LYS A 49 9.25 -9.29 -0.35
N VAL A 50 9.25 -8.26 0.48
CA VAL A 50 8.63 -6.96 0.15
C VAL A 50 9.32 -6.31 -1.05
N LYS A 51 10.65 -6.41 -1.16
CA LYS A 51 11.39 -5.92 -2.34
C LYS A 51 11.03 -6.66 -3.62
N GLN A 52 10.89 -7.98 -3.55
CA GLN A 52 10.50 -8.80 -4.69
C GLN A 52 9.07 -8.48 -5.14
N ASP A 53 8.15 -8.30 -4.19
CA ASP A 53 6.77 -7.91 -4.48
C ASP A 53 6.72 -6.51 -5.12
N LEU A 54 7.53 -5.56 -4.64
CA LEU A 54 7.67 -4.23 -5.23
C LEU A 54 8.18 -4.26 -6.68
N GLN A 55 9.20 -5.08 -6.96
CA GLN A 55 9.74 -5.23 -8.31
C GLN A 55 8.68 -5.79 -9.26
N ARG A 56 8.00 -6.87 -8.86
CA ARG A 56 6.94 -7.49 -9.63
C ARG A 56 5.81 -6.49 -9.93
N LEU A 57 5.33 -5.80 -8.90
CA LEU A 57 4.23 -4.85 -9.04
C LEU A 57 4.61 -3.64 -9.90
N SER A 58 5.88 -3.22 -9.86
CA SER A 58 6.42 -2.16 -10.72
C SER A 58 6.48 -2.59 -12.19
N GLU A 59 6.87 -3.84 -12.47
CA GLU A 59 6.90 -4.38 -13.82
C GLU A 59 5.49 -4.53 -14.40
N GLU A 60 4.56 -5.07 -13.61
CA GLU A 60 3.14 -5.18 -13.98
C GLU A 60 2.53 -3.80 -14.27
N ASN A 61 2.83 -2.79 -13.43
CA ASN A 61 2.37 -1.41 -13.68
C ASN A 61 2.93 -0.84 -14.98
N ARG A 62 4.22 -1.07 -15.27
CA ARG A 62 4.85 -0.57 -16.50
C ARG A 62 4.20 -1.21 -17.73
N GLU A 63 3.98 -2.51 -17.68
CA GLU A 63 3.34 -3.24 -18.78
C GLU A 63 1.90 -2.77 -18.99
N LEU A 64 1.11 -2.63 -17.92
CA LEU A 64 -0.24 -2.09 -17.99
C LEU A 64 -0.27 -0.66 -18.52
N ALA A 65 0.69 0.18 -18.12
CA ALA A 65 0.80 1.55 -18.62
C ALA A 65 1.12 1.59 -20.12
N GLU A 66 1.99 0.70 -20.60
CA GLU A 66 2.29 0.55 -22.02
C GLU A 66 1.08 0.03 -22.81
N GLN A 67 0.36 -0.96 -22.28
CA GLN A 67 -0.88 -1.46 -22.87
C GLN A 67 -1.95 -0.37 -22.93
N VAL A 68 -2.15 0.38 -21.85
CA VAL A 68 -3.06 1.53 -21.82
C VAL A 68 -2.64 2.57 -22.83
N LYS A 69 -1.35 2.85 -22.97
CA LYS A 69 -0.83 3.80 -23.97
C LYS A 69 -1.05 3.31 -25.40
N ALA A 70 -0.87 2.03 -25.67
CA ALA A 70 -1.13 1.40 -26.96
C ALA A 70 -2.64 1.33 -27.28
N LEU A 71 -3.50 1.16 -26.28
CA LEU A 71 -4.96 1.18 -26.42
C LEU A 71 -5.50 2.62 -26.58
N LYS A 72 -4.83 3.59 -25.95
CA LYS A 72 -5.13 5.03 -26.01
C LYS A 72 -4.52 5.74 -27.23
N SER A 73 -3.78 5.05 -28.09
CA SER A 73 -3.08 5.66 -29.22
C SER A 73 -3.99 6.08 -30.37
N ASP A 74 -5.32 6.06 -30.19
CA ASP A 74 -6.27 6.74 -31.07
C ASP A 74 -6.77 8.04 -30.41
N PRO A 75 -6.01 9.16 -30.52
CA PRO A 75 -6.35 10.43 -29.89
C PRO A 75 -7.75 10.94 -30.24
N SER A 76 -8.28 10.53 -31.40
CA SER A 76 -9.61 10.90 -31.86
C SER A 76 -10.72 10.34 -30.98
N LEU A 77 -10.55 9.11 -30.47
CA LEU A 77 -11.49 8.44 -29.58
C LEU A 77 -11.48 9.06 -28.19
N ILE A 78 -10.30 9.43 -27.69
CA ILE A 78 -10.13 10.11 -26.39
C ILE A 78 -10.74 11.50 -26.45
N GLU A 79 -10.49 12.24 -27.53
CA GLU A 79 -11.08 13.56 -27.76
C GLU A 79 -12.61 13.47 -27.83
N LYS A 80 -13.14 12.44 -28.49
CA LYS A 80 -14.58 12.19 -28.55
C LYS A 80 -15.18 11.93 -27.17
N ILE A 81 -14.60 11.04 -26.37
CA ILE A 81 -15.08 10.75 -25.00
C ILE A 81 -14.96 12.00 -24.11
N ALA A 82 -13.87 12.74 -24.20
CA ALA A 82 -13.68 13.98 -23.44
C ALA A 82 -14.74 15.04 -23.79
N ARG A 83 -15.11 15.17 -25.07
CA ARG A 83 -16.13 16.12 -25.52
C ARG A 83 -17.56 15.66 -25.21
N ASP A 84 -17.86 14.38 -25.45
CA ASP A 84 -19.23 13.85 -25.38
C ASP A 84 -19.64 13.49 -23.94
N GLU A 85 -18.75 12.85 -23.17
CA GLU A 85 -19.09 12.35 -21.83
C GLU A 85 -18.69 13.32 -20.72
N LEU A 86 -17.51 13.94 -20.85
CA LEU A 86 -16.96 14.83 -19.82
C LEU A 86 -17.22 16.31 -20.12
N GLY A 87 -17.71 16.65 -21.31
CA GLY A 87 -17.97 18.03 -21.73
C GLY A 87 -16.73 18.92 -21.72
N LEU A 88 -15.53 18.33 -21.86
CA LEU A 88 -14.26 19.03 -21.83
C LEU A 88 -13.91 19.57 -23.22
N ALA A 89 -13.28 20.75 -23.26
CA ALA A 89 -12.81 21.41 -24.47
C ALA A 89 -11.35 21.85 -24.30
N ARG A 90 -10.61 22.03 -25.39
CA ARG A 90 -9.21 22.50 -25.32
C ARG A 90 -9.14 23.96 -24.83
N PRO A 91 -8.02 24.39 -24.20
CA PRO A 91 -7.83 25.79 -23.86
C PRO A 91 -7.99 26.69 -25.09
N GLY A 92 -8.97 27.60 -25.07
CA GLY A 92 -9.33 28.48 -26.18
C GLY A 92 -10.55 28.08 -27.00
N GLU A 93 -11.16 26.91 -26.75
CA GLU A 93 -12.43 26.49 -27.36
C GLU A 93 -13.64 26.91 -26.49
N VAL A 94 -14.78 27.22 -27.12
CA VAL A 94 -16.03 27.63 -26.44
C VAL A 94 -17.10 26.55 -26.59
N ILE A 95 -17.68 26.10 -25.48
CA ILE A 95 -18.74 25.08 -25.47
C ILE A 95 -20.09 25.75 -25.73
N ILE A 96 -20.75 25.40 -26.84
CA ILE A 96 -22.08 25.93 -27.21
C ILE A 96 -23.15 24.90 -26.81
N ARG A 97 -24.05 25.27 -25.89
CA ARG A 97 -25.21 24.45 -25.53
C ARG A 97 -26.44 24.98 -26.24
N ILE A 98 -27.06 24.15 -27.08
CA ILE A 98 -28.28 24.52 -27.80
C ILE A 98 -29.47 24.21 -26.88
N PRO A 99 -30.25 25.21 -26.42
CA PRO A 99 -31.46 24.95 -25.66
C PRO A 99 -32.47 24.23 -26.56
N GLN A 100 -33.09 23.15 -26.06
CA GLN A 100 -34.15 22.48 -26.80
C GLN A 100 -35.30 23.47 -27.05
N PRO A 101 -35.79 23.57 -28.31
CA PRO A 101 -36.92 24.45 -28.60
C PRO A 101 -38.11 23.97 -27.78
N ALA A 102 -38.68 24.88 -26.98
CA ALA A 102 -39.87 24.59 -26.19
C ALA A 102 -40.96 24.03 -27.11
N THR A 103 -41.29 22.75 -26.93
CA THR A 103 -42.36 22.08 -27.68
C THR A 103 -43.63 22.92 -27.53
N PRO A 104 -44.25 23.39 -28.62
CA PRO A 104 -45.45 24.22 -28.50
C PRO A 104 -46.53 23.40 -27.81
N ARG A 105 -46.98 23.89 -26.65
CA ARG A 105 -48.06 23.29 -25.84
C ARG A 105 -49.29 23.17 -26.75
N ARG A 106 -49.62 21.94 -27.18
CA ARG A 106 -50.80 21.67 -27.99
C ARG A 106 -52.04 22.08 -27.16
N PRO A 107 -52.92 22.96 -27.66
CA PRO A 107 -54.14 23.32 -26.94
C PRO A 107 -54.97 22.06 -26.72
N ALA A 108 -55.52 21.90 -25.51
CA ALA A 108 -56.36 20.75 -25.18
C ALA A 108 -57.57 20.65 -26.12
N PRO A 109 -57.93 19.44 -26.58
CA PRO A 109 -59.09 19.27 -27.46
C PRO A 109 -60.38 19.67 -26.73
N PRO A 110 -61.36 20.24 -27.46
CA PRO A 110 -62.59 20.73 -26.84
C PRO A 110 -63.43 19.58 -26.25
N PRO A 111 -64.19 19.83 -25.16
CA PRO A 111 -64.75 18.76 -24.31
C PRO A 111 -65.81 17.84 -24.92
N ASN A 112 -66.36 18.14 -26.10
CA ASN A 112 -67.54 17.42 -26.61
C ASN A 112 -67.37 17.02 -28.07
N ALA A 113 -66.86 15.81 -28.31
CA ALA A 113 -67.02 15.11 -29.59
C ALA A 113 -67.81 13.82 -29.33
N PRO A 114 -68.97 13.60 -29.97
CA PRO A 114 -69.80 12.42 -29.71
C PRO A 114 -69.10 11.15 -30.21
N ALA A 115 -69.11 10.12 -29.38
CA ALA A 115 -68.61 8.78 -29.72
C ALA A 115 -69.39 8.23 -30.92
N LYS A 116 -68.65 7.86 -31.97
CA LYS A 116 -69.21 7.23 -33.18
C LYS A 116 -69.81 5.85 -32.82
N PRO A 117 -70.91 5.45 -33.48
CA PRO A 117 -71.69 4.24 -33.17
C PRO A 117 -70.94 2.94 -33.50
#